data_AF-A0A3S1CRG9-F1
#
_entry.id   AF-A0A3S1CRG9-F1
#
_cell.length_a   1.000
_cell.length_b   1.000
_cell.length_c   1.000
_cell.angle_alpha   90.00
_cell.angle_beta   90.00
_cell.angle_gamma   90.00
#
_symmetry.space_group_name_H-M   'P 1'
#
loop_
_entity.id
_entity.type
_entity.pdbx_description
1 polymer ?
#
loop_
_entity_poly.entity_id
_entity_poly.type
_entity_poly.pdbx_seq_one_letter_code
_entity_poly.pdbx_strand_id
1 'polypeptide(L)'
;MIKRFVTSAAIFAAILTHAHAAQTPRPGSLDARVTSVVYQQNNVVKVAATYGISTMIIFDEDEKFETISLGDTESWQVAPSEKGNI
;
A
#
# COMPACT_ATOMS: atom_id res chain seq x y z
N MET A 1 16.13 33.55 29.02
CA MET A 1 16.09 32.06 29.02
C MET A 1 14.86 31.52 28.30
N ILE A 2 13.65 32.07 28.53
CA ILE A 2 12.39 31.63 27.89
C ILE A 2 12.43 31.62 26.34
N LYS A 3 13.04 32.63 25.70
CA LYS A 3 13.13 32.73 24.23
C LYS A 3 13.92 31.58 23.60
N ARG A 4 14.94 31.06 24.30
CA ARG A 4 15.78 29.93 23.82
C ARG A 4 15.00 28.62 23.85
N PHE A 5 14.14 28.44 24.86
CA PHE A 5 13.23 27.30 24.96
C PHE A 5 12.16 27.34 23.86
N VAL A 6 11.58 28.52 23.58
CA VAL A 6 10.59 28.69 22.51
C VAL A 6 11.20 28.40 21.13
N THR A 7 12.41 28.90 20.85
CA THR A 7 13.09 28.58 19.59
C THR A 7 13.44 27.10 19.45
N SER A 8 13.85 26.44 20.54
CA SER A 8 14.19 25.01 20.51
C SER A 8 12.94 24.14 20.30
N ALA A 9 11.82 24.50 20.91
CA ALA A 9 10.54 23.81 20.72
C ALA A 9 10.00 23.99 19.29
N ALA A 10 10.14 25.17 18.70
CA ALA A 10 9.74 25.43 17.31
C ALA A 10 10.56 24.60 16.30
N ILE A 11 11.87 24.44 16.52
CA ILE A 11 12.73 23.57 15.70
C ILE A 11 12.32 22.11 15.85
N PHE A 12 12.02 21.65 17.07
CA PHE A 12 11.59 20.28 17.32
C PHE A 12 10.23 19.96 16.68
N ALA A 13 9.30 20.91 16.67
CA ALA A 13 8.03 20.78 15.96
C ALA A 13 8.22 20.74 14.43
N ALA A 14 9.19 21.48 13.90
CA ALA A 14 9.46 21.54 12.46
C ALA A 14 10.08 20.24 11.88
N ILE A 15 10.64 19.36 12.73
CA ILE A 15 11.21 18.07 12.32
C ILE A 15 10.25 16.89 12.53
N LEU A 16 9.01 17.13 12.98
CA LEU A 16 7.99 16.08 13.06
C LEU A 16 7.54 15.69 11.66
N THR A 17 8.11 14.62 11.12
CA THR A 17 7.68 14.03 9.84
C THR A 17 6.48 13.11 10.04
N HIS A 18 5.53 13.13 9.11
CA HIS A 18 4.43 12.18 9.11
C HIS A 18 4.95 10.77 8.81
N ALA A 19 4.49 9.79 9.59
CA ALA A 19 4.78 8.39 9.32
C ALA A 19 3.94 7.92 8.12
N HIS A 20 4.60 7.58 7.01
CA HIS A 20 3.96 6.99 5.83
C HIS A 20 3.96 5.47 5.95
N ALA A 21 2.96 4.91 6.63
CA ALA A 21 2.86 3.47 6.86
C ALA A 21 2.40 2.67 5.63
N ALA A 22 1.68 3.31 4.70
CA ALA A 22 1.19 2.65 3.49
C ALA A 22 2.06 2.98 2.28
N GLN A 23 2.55 1.95 1.60
CA GLN A 23 3.28 2.06 0.34
C GLN A 23 2.32 2.20 -0.84
N THR A 24 2.66 3.13 -1.74
CA THR A 24 1.99 3.25 -3.04
C THR A 24 2.79 2.47 -4.10
N PRO A 25 2.16 1.56 -4.86
CA PRO A 25 2.79 0.83 -5.95
C PRO A 25 3.38 1.77 -7.01
N ARG A 26 4.53 1.37 -7.59
CA ARG A 26 5.19 2.15 -8.64
C ARG A 26 4.59 1.79 -10.01
N PRO A 27 4.22 2.79 -10.85
CA PRO A 27 3.72 2.54 -12.20
C PRO A 27 4.81 1.98 -13.12
N GLY A 28 4.41 1.07 -14.01
CA GLY A 28 5.24 0.56 -15.09
C GLY A 28 5.55 1.63 -16.14
N SER A 29 6.64 1.44 -16.87
CA SER A 29 7.06 2.38 -17.93
C SER A 29 6.17 2.33 -19.18
N LEU A 30 5.55 1.18 -19.47
CA LEU A 30 4.72 0.96 -20.66
C LEU A 30 3.24 1.26 -20.41
N ASP A 31 2.75 1.00 -19.21
CA ASP A 31 1.38 1.30 -18.79
C ASP A 31 1.39 1.64 -17.30
N ALA A 32 0.93 2.85 -16.95
CA ALA A 32 0.92 3.33 -15.57
C ALA A 32 -0.13 2.65 -14.68
N ARG A 33 -1.09 1.92 -15.28
CA ARG A 33 -2.10 1.14 -14.54
C ARG A 33 -1.54 -0.19 -14.04
N VAL A 34 -0.52 -0.72 -14.72
CA VAL A 34 0.23 -1.88 -14.24
C VAL A 34 1.26 -1.37 -13.25
N THR A 35 1.13 -1.78 -11.99
CA THR A 35 1.98 -1.27 -10.90
C THR A 35 2.64 -2.41 -10.16
N SER A 36 3.81 -2.15 -9.58
CA SER A 36 4.60 -3.14 -8.86
C SER A 36 5.11 -2.61 -7.52
N VAL A 37 5.31 -3.51 -6.57
CA VAL A 37 5.92 -3.26 -5.27
C VAL A 37 6.90 -4.39 -4.95
N VAL A 38 7.99 -4.10 -4.25
CA VAL A 38 8.87 -5.13 -3.71
C VAL A 38 8.23 -5.68 -2.44
N TYR A 39 8.01 -6.99 -2.40
CA TYR A 39 7.39 -7.66 -1.25
C TYR A 39 8.17 -7.42 0.05
N GLN A 40 7.42 -7.18 1.12
CA GLN A 40 7.92 -7.06 2.49
C GLN A 40 6.84 -7.52 3.46
N GLN A 41 7.18 -8.46 4.35
CA GLN A 41 6.19 -9.18 5.19
C GLN A 41 5.26 -8.29 6.02
N ASN A 42 5.75 -7.16 6.52
CA ASN A 42 4.99 -6.27 7.43
C ASN A 42 4.58 -4.96 6.76
N ASN A 43 4.48 -4.94 5.43
CA ASN A 43 4.19 -3.73 4.68
C ASN A 43 2.70 -3.64 4.32
N VAL A 44 2.18 -2.42 4.30
CA VAL A 44 0.81 -2.14 3.88
C VAL A 44 0.86 -1.54 2.49
N VAL A 45 0.25 -2.20 1.51
CA VAL A 45 0.22 -1.73 0.12
C VAL A 45 -1.16 -1.21 -0.22
N LYS A 46 -1.23 0.02 -0.76
CA LYS A 46 -2.50 0.59 -1.24
C LYS A 46 -2.75 0.15 -2.68
N VAL A 47 -3.82 -0.62 -2.89
CA VAL A 47 -4.30 -0.98 -4.24
C VAL A 47 -5.52 -0.13 -4.57
N ALA A 48 -5.46 0.61 -5.68
CA ALA A 48 -6.59 1.39 -6.16
C ALA A 48 -7.40 0.54 -7.15
N ALA A 49 -8.67 0.29 -6.83
CA ALA A 49 -9.61 -0.40 -7.69
C ALA A 49 -10.84 0.48 -7.92
N THR A 50 -11.50 0.28 -9.06
CA THR A 50 -12.64 1.09 -9.53
C THR A 50 -13.84 0.20 -9.81
N TYR A 51 -15.05 0.67 -9.50
CA TYR A 51 -16.27 -0.07 -9.77
C TYR A 51 -16.37 -0.48 -11.24
N GLY A 52 -16.82 -1.72 -11.48
CA GLY A 52 -16.95 -2.30 -12.81
C GLY A 52 -15.62 -2.72 -13.47
N ILE A 53 -14.48 -2.57 -12.78
CA ILE A 53 -13.16 -2.97 -13.28
C ILE A 53 -12.57 -4.04 -12.38
N SER A 54 -12.21 -5.19 -12.96
CA SER A 54 -11.46 -6.22 -12.26
C SER A 54 -10.00 -5.81 -12.09
N THR A 55 -9.46 -5.98 -10.89
CA THR A 55 -8.06 -5.72 -10.55
C THR A 55 -7.39 -7.03 -10.21
N MET A 56 -6.35 -7.39 -10.94
CA MET A 56 -5.58 -8.61 -10.72
C MET A 56 -4.32 -8.31 -9.90
N ILE A 57 -4.03 -9.13 -8.90
CA ILE A 57 -2.85 -9.02 -8.05
C ILE A 57 -2.03 -10.29 -8.28
N ILE A 58 -0.83 -10.11 -8.82
CA ILE A 58 0.09 -11.21 -9.12
C ILE A 58 1.17 -11.20 -8.05
N PHE A 59 1.39 -12.35 -7.45
CA PHE A 59 2.43 -12.57 -6.47
C PHE A 59 3.66 -13.20 -7.15
N ASP A 60 4.84 -13.03 -6.56
CA ASP A 60 6.04 -13.71 -7.04
C ASP A 60 5.91 -15.23 -6.84
N GLU A 61 6.67 -16.04 -7.59
CA GLU A 61 6.59 -17.51 -7.54
C GLU A 61 6.87 -18.08 -6.15
N ASP A 62 7.73 -17.40 -5.38
CA ASP A 62 8.09 -17.75 -4.01
C ASP A 62 7.20 -17.07 -2.94
N GLU A 63 6.25 -16.22 -3.35
CA GLU A 63 5.33 -15.56 -2.44
C GLU A 63 4.07 -16.40 -2.21
N LYS A 64 3.62 -16.47 -0.95
CA LYS A 64 2.45 -17.26 -0.57
C LYS A 64 1.29 -16.36 -0.16
N PHE A 65 0.15 -16.53 -0.84
CA PHE A 65 -1.12 -15.98 -0.41
C PHE A 65 -1.65 -16.75 0.81
N GLU A 66 -1.83 -16.05 1.93
CA GLU A 66 -2.23 -16.68 3.20
C GLU A 66 -3.75 -16.63 3.45
N THR A 67 -4.34 -15.44 3.40
CA THR A 67 -5.75 -15.25 3.74
C THR A 67 -6.31 -13.97 3.13
N ILE A 68 -7.64 -13.90 3.06
CA ILE A 68 -8.37 -12.71 2.66
C ILE A 68 -9.56 -12.46 3.57
N SER A 69 -9.73 -11.19 3.94
CA SER A 69 -10.90 -10.67 4.63
C SER A 69 -11.40 -9.44 3.89
N LEU A 70 -12.69 -9.38 3.61
CA LEU A 70 -13.34 -8.27 2.93
C LEU A 70 -14.21 -7.52 3.92
N GLY A 71 -14.08 -6.18 3.96
CA GLY A 71 -14.91 -5.34 4.83
C GLY A 71 -16.33 -5.15 4.31
N ASP A 72 -16.50 -5.06 2.99
CA ASP A 72 -17.78 -4.93 2.31
C ASP A 72 -17.89 -6.02 1.23
N THR A 73 -18.53 -7.13 1.58
CA THR A 73 -18.69 -8.30 0.69
C THR A 73 -19.82 -8.15 -0.33
N GLU A 74 -20.67 -7.12 -0.21
CA GLU A 74 -21.70 -6.85 -1.22
C GLU A 74 -21.08 -6.13 -2.42
N SER A 75 -20.17 -5.19 -2.15
CA SER A 75 -19.48 -4.42 -3.18
C SER A 75 -18.25 -5.10 -3.75
N TRP A 76 -17.61 -6.00 -2.99
CA TRP A 76 -16.36 -6.66 -3.39
C TRP A 76 -16.52 -8.17 -3.48
N GLN A 77 -16.05 -8.72 -4.59
CA GLN A 77 -15.90 -10.15 -4.81
C GLN A 77 -14.45 -10.44 -5.19
N VAL A 78 -13.92 -11.56 -4.69
CA VAL A 78 -12.57 -12.01 -5.03
C VAL A 78 -12.67 -13.45 -5.50
N ALA A 79 -12.08 -13.70 -6.67
CA ALA A 79 -11.99 -15.02 -7.26
C ALA A 79 -10.50 -15.39 -7.32
N PRO A 80 -10.07 -16.47 -6.65
CA PRO A 80 -8.75 -17.02 -6.88
C PRO A 80 -8.64 -17.41 -8.35
N SER A 81 -7.50 -17.14 -8.99
CA SER A 81 -7.28 -17.75 -10.30
C SER A 81 -6.98 -19.24 -10.17
N GLU A 82 -7.28 -19.99 -11.23
CA GLU A 82 -6.97 -21.42 -11.31
C GLU A 82 -5.47 -21.72 -11.25
N LYS A 83 -4.61 -20.70 -11.41
CA LYS A 83 -3.14 -20.85 -11.34
C LYS A 83 -2.57 -20.61 -9.94
N GLY A 84 -3.40 -20.30 -8.94
CA GLY A 84 -3.01 -20.19 -7.54
C GLY A 84 -2.18 -18.95 -7.18
N ASN A 85 -1.49 -18.34 -8.14
CA ASN A 85 -0.58 -17.20 -7.93
C ASN A 85 -0.81 -15.98 -8.85
N ILE A 86 -1.96 -15.93 -9.53
CA ILE A 86 -2.47 -14.74 -10.22
C ILE A 86 -3.85 -14.35 -9.69
#